data_AF-A0A0P7Z1P1-F1
#
_entry.id   AF-A0A0P7Z1P1-F1
#
_cell.length_a   1.000
_cell.length_b   1.000
_cell.length_c   1.000
_cell.angle_alpha   90.00
_cell.angle_beta   90.00
_cell.angle_gamma   90.00
#
_symmetry.space_group_name_H-M   'P 1'
#
loop_
_entity.id
_entity.type
_entity.pdbx_description
1 polymer ?
#
loop_
_entity_poly.entity_id
_entity_poly.type
_entity_poly.pdbx_seq_one_letter_code
_entity_poly.pdbx_strand_id
1 'polypeptide(L)'
;MTLPTRLTSALAAIALALGLFATSAAPARASDDAAKLLFGAATLAIIAGAVHAERDNRRHYDPRPHRTHRAVVLPHRCAFTVRVQGKRHHAYGGRCLHRAGLRGLPNRCVVGEWRGAVYGARCLRRNGYVVG
;
A
#
# COMPACT_ATOMS: atom_id res chain seq x y z
N MET A 1 -36.74 11.03 5.20
CA MET A 1 -35.91 10.27 6.15
C MET A 1 -36.50 8.87 6.28
N THR A 2 -35.95 7.87 5.58
CA THR A 2 -36.40 6.48 5.64
C THR A 2 -35.22 5.61 6.07
N LEU A 3 -35.22 5.19 7.34
CA LEU A 3 -34.22 4.30 7.93
C LEU A 3 -34.81 2.87 7.95
N PRO A 4 -34.03 1.83 7.55
CA PRO A 4 -34.62 0.61 7.00
C PRO A 4 -34.98 -0.43 8.06
N THR A 5 -36.12 -1.08 7.82
CA THR A 5 -36.69 -2.30 8.40
C THR A 5 -35.82 -3.56 8.29
N ARG A 6 -34.51 -3.43 8.00
CA ARG A 6 -33.57 -4.56 7.83
C ARG A 6 -32.78 -4.92 9.09
N LEU A 7 -32.87 -4.11 10.15
CA LEU A 7 -32.12 -4.33 11.39
C LEU A 7 -32.83 -5.26 12.39
N THR A 8 -34.10 -5.58 12.18
CA THR A 8 -34.89 -6.36 13.14
C THR A 8 -34.74 -7.88 13.00
N SER A 9 -34.26 -8.40 11.86
CA SER A 9 -34.19 -9.85 11.61
C SER A 9 -32.89 -10.51 12.05
N ALA A 10 -31.82 -9.75 12.32
CA ALA A 10 -30.52 -10.32 12.70
C ALA A 10 -30.40 -10.68 14.20
N LEU A 11 -31.26 -10.12 15.05
CA LEU A 11 -31.14 -10.24 16.51
C LEU A 11 -31.67 -11.57 17.07
N ALA A 12 -32.57 -12.25 16.37
CA ALA A 12 -33.23 -13.46 16.89
C ALA A 12 -32.35 -14.73 16.88
N ALA A 13 -31.30 -14.79 16.04
CA ALA A 13 -30.51 -16.01 15.85
C ALA A 13 -29.41 -16.23 16.91
N ILE A 14 -29.10 -15.23 17.74
CA ILE A 14 -27.93 -15.26 18.62
C ILE A 14 -28.21 -15.98 19.97
N ALA A 15 -29.48 -16.13 20.38
CA ALA A 15 -29.84 -16.64 21.71
C ALA A 15 -29.69 -18.17 21.88
N LEU A 16 -29.66 -18.95 20.80
CA LEU A 16 -29.73 -20.42 20.88
C LEU A 16 -28.37 -21.14 21.03
N ALA A 17 -27.24 -20.46 20.84
CA ALA A 17 -25.92 -21.11 20.81
C ALA A 17 -25.19 -21.18 22.17
N LEU A 18 -25.69 -20.50 23.22
CA LEU A 18 -24.99 -20.36 24.50
C LEU A 18 -25.22 -21.54 25.48
N GLY A 19 -26.08 -22.50 25.15
CA GLY A 19 -26.51 -23.55 26.08
C GLY A 19 -25.65 -24.83 26.14
N LEU A 20 -24.68 -25.03 25.24
CA LEU A 20 -24.06 -26.35 25.01
C LEU A 20 -22.63 -26.53 25.56
N PHE A 21 -22.04 -25.54 26.25
CA PHE A 21 -20.64 -25.61 26.68
C PHE A 21 -20.40 -25.92 28.17
N ALA A 22 -21.43 -26.25 28.95
CA ALA A 22 -21.31 -26.40 30.42
C ALA A 22 -20.85 -27.79 30.91
N THR A 23 -20.38 -28.70 30.04
CA THR A 23 -19.99 -30.06 30.44
C THR A 23 -18.65 -30.51 29.88
N SER A 24 -17.55 -29.99 30.44
CA SER A 24 -16.35 -30.83 30.57
C SER A 24 -15.73 -30.59 31.94
N ALA A 25 -15.56 -31.71 32.64
CA ALA A 25 -15.19 -31.83 34.03
C ALA A 25 -13.84 -31.16 34.36
N ALA A 26 -13.73 -30.68 35.60
CA ALA A 26 -12.61 -29.91 36.14
C ALA A 26 -11.21 -30.49 35.85
N PRO A 27 -10.19 -29.65 35.56
CA PRO A 27 -8.82 -30.12 35.58
C PRO A 27 -8.43 -30.41 37.04
N ALA A 28 -7.88 -31.61 37.25
CA ALA A 28 -7.30 -32.05 38.49
C ALA A 28 -6.19 -31.06 38.94
N ARG A 29 -6.30 -30.63 40.20
CA ARG A 29 -5.34 -29.76 40.89
C ARG A 29 -3.97 -30.44 41.02
N ALA A 30 -2.91 -29.84 40.47
CA ALA A 30 -1.54 -29.97 40.99
C ALA A 30 -0.56 -28.94 40.37
N SER A 31 -0.06 -28.05 41.23
CA SER A 31 1.08 -27.13 41.06
C SER A 31 0.83 -25.80 40.31
N ASP A 32 0.89 -24.73 41.09
CA ASP A 32 0.38 -23.37 40.82
C ASP A 32 1.18 -22.55 39.79
N ASP A 33 2.29 -23.08 39.27
CA ASP A 33 3.20 -22.36 38.37
C ASP A 33 3.23 -22.91 36.94
N ALA A 34 3.11 -24.23 36.75
CA ALA A 34 3.09 -24.84 35.43
C ALA A 34 1.77 -24.56 34.68
N ALA A 35 0.64 -24.52 35.40
CA ALA A 35 -0.65 -24.21 34.83
C ALA A 35 -0.70 -22.79 34.26
N LYS A 36 -0.18 -21.78 34.98
CA LYS A 36 -0.18 -20.38 34.51
C LYS A 36 0.62 -20.21 33.21
N LEU A 37 1.75 -20.90 33.08
CA LEU A 37 2.58 -20.87 31.87
C LEU A 37 1.91 -21.60 30.70
N LEU A 38 1.27 -22.73 30.93
CA LEU A 38 0.54 -23.48 29.91
C LEU A 38 -0.70 -22.72 29.41
N PHE A 39 -1.44 -22.05 30.30
CA PHE A 39 -2.56 -21.18 29.92
C PHE A 39 -2.09 -19.98 29.06
N GLY A 40 -0.97 -19.35 29.42
CA GLY A 40 -0.37 -18.27 28.61
C GLY A 40 0.11 -18.74 27.24
N ALA A 41 0.82 -19.87 27.20
CA ALA A 41 1.37 -20.43 25.95
C ALA A 41 0.25 -20.94 25.01
N ALA A 42 -0.80 -21.57 25.53
CA ALA A 42 -1.94 -22.02 24.73
C ALA A 42 -2.67 -20.84 24.07
N THR A 43 -2.84 -19.73 24.79
CA THR A 43 -3.45 -18.50 24.25
C THR A 43 -2.62 -17.90 23.12
N LEU A 44 -1.28 -17.86 23.28
CA LEU A 44 -0.36 -17.39 22.24
C LEU A 44 -0.36 -18.32 21.01
N ALA A 45 -0.47 -19.65 21.18
CA ALA A 45 -0.53 -20.60 20.09
C ALA A 45 -1.79 -20.42 19.21
N ILE A 46 -2.94 -20.13 19.82
CA ILE A 46 -4.19 -19.84 19.09
C ILE A 46 -4.03 -18.56 18.24
N ILE A 47 -3.41 -17.52 18.81
CA ILE A 47 -3.16 -16.25 18.09
C ILE A 47 -2.10 -16.45 17.00
N ALA A 48 -1.03 -17.21 17.27
CA ALA A 48 0.04 -17.47 16.29
C ALA A 48 -0.48 -18.19 15.04
N GLY A 49 -1.45 -19.11 15.19
CA GLY A 49 -2.13 -19.75 14.07
C GLY A 49 -2.90 -18.79 13.16
N ALA A 50 -3.33 -17.63 13.68
CA ALA A 50 -4.01 -16.58 12.92
C ALA A 50 -3.05 -15.55 12.29
N VAL A 51 -1.78 -15.50 12.72
CA VAL A 51 -0.79 -14.49 12.27
C VAL A 51 0.16 -15.05 11.20
N HIS A 52 0.13 -16.35 10.92
CA HIS A 52 0.97 -16.97 9.89
C HIS A 52 0.23 -17.16 8.56
N ALA A 53 -0.12 -16.06 7.92
CA ALA A 53 -0.50 -16.01 6.51
C ALA A 53 -0.15 -14.64 5.94
N GLU A 54 1.13 -14.43 5.62
CA GLU A 54 1.60 -13.63 4.46
C GLU A 54 3.14 -13.51 4.46
N ARG A 55 3.87 -14.64 4.47
CA ARG A 55 5.32 -14.62 4.22
C ARG A 55 5.71 -15.62 3.14
N ASP A 56 5.13 -15.45 1.96
CA ASP A 56 5.77 -15.96 0.75
C ASP A 56 5.64 -14.98 -0.42
N ASN A 57 6.20 -13.78 -0.23
CA ASN A 57 6.68 -12.99 -1.36
C ASN A 57 8.12 -13.42 -1.69
N ARG A 58 8.29 -14.71 -2.00
CA ARG A 58 9.45 -15.17 -2.78
C ARG A 58 9.32 -14.53 -4.14
N ARG A 59 9.82 -13.30 -4.21
CA ARG A 59 10.20 -12.64 -5.46
C ARG A 59 11.07 -13.64 -6.19
N HIS A 60 10.49 -14.27 -7.22
CA HIS A 60 11.25 -15.06 -8.16
C HIS A 60 12.27 -14.10 -8.77
N TYR A 61 13.50 -14.17 -8.29
CA TYR A 61 14.63 -13.45 -8.86
C TYR A 61 14.95 -14.17 -10.16
N ASP A 62 14.23 -13.79 -11.21
CA ASP A 62 14.56 -14.16 -12.59
C ASP A 62 15.75 -13.26 -12.98
N PRO A 63 16.98 -13.79 -13.13
CA PRO A 63 18.13 -13.01 -13.56
C PRO A 63 18.03 -12.83 -15.07
N ARG A 64 16.93 -12.20 -15.54
CA ARG A 64 16.93 -11.63 -16.88
C ARG A 64 17.99 -10.55 -16.87
N PRO A 65 18.95 -10.56 -17.81
CA PRO A 65 19.90 -9.46 -17.92
C PRO A 65 19.06 -8.20 -18.05
N HIS A 66 19.07 -7.40 -16.97
CA HIS A 66 18.41 -6.12 -16.98
C HIS A 66 19.13 -5.36 -18.07
N ARG A 67 18.50 -5.24 -19.25
CA ARG A 67 18.90 -4.23 -20.21
C ARG A 67 18.82 -2.95 -19.41
N THR A 68 19.95 -2.45 -18.97
CA THR A 68 20.06 -1.20 -18.24
C THR A 68 19.69 -0.13 -19.24
N HIS A 69 18.39 0.05 -19.45
CA HIS A 69 17.84 1.24 -20.07
C HIS A 69 18.38 2.35 -19.20
N ARG A 70 19.38 3.05 -19.73
CA ARG A 70 20.08 4.14 -19.05
C ARG A 70 18.99 5.08 -18.57
N ALA A 71 18.78 5.14 -17.26
CA ALA A 71 17.67 5.90 -16.71
C ALA A 71 17.83 7.36 -17.17
N VAL A 72 16.81 7.90 -17.82
CA VAL A 72 16.88 9.27 -18.32
C VAL A 72 16.70 10.21 -17.14
N VAL A 73 17.79 10.88 -16.77
CA VAL A 73 17.84 11.76 -15.61
C VAL A 73 17.28 13.14 -15.95
N LEU A 74 16.30 13.59 -15.15
CA LEU A 74 15.69 14.92 -15.18
C LEU A 74 16.52 15.86 -14.30
N PRO A 75 17.18 16.87 -14.88
CA PRO A 75 18.01 17.78 -14.12
C PRO A 75 17.20 18.64 -13.15
N HIS A 76 17.59 18.68 -11.88
CA HIS A 76 16.98 19.56 -10.87
C HIS A 76 16.88 21.03 -11.30
N ARG A 77 17.88 21.54 -12.05
CA ARG A 77 17.89 22.92 -12.57
C ARG A 77 16.70 23.27 -13.50
N CYS A 78 16.06 22.27 -14.09
CA CYS A 78 14.89 22.47 -14.95
C CYS A 78 13.56 22.31 -14.20
N ALA A 79 13.61 21.92 -12.92
CA ALA A 79 12.43 21.72 -12.09
C ALA A 79 11.91 23.05 -11.57
N PHE A 80 10.58 23.22 -11.58
CA PHE A 80 9.89 24.31 -10.91
C PHE A 80 8.54 23.84 -10.37
N THR A 81 7.86 24.70 -9.61
CA THR A 81 6.53 24.39 -9.07
C THR A 81 5.47 25.19 -9.83
N VAL A 82 4.40 24.51 -10.25
CA VAL A 82 3.21 25.12 -10.86
C VAL A 82 2.01 24.94 -9.96
N ARG A 83 1.01 25.81 -10.12
CA ARG A 83 -0.32 25.60 -9.53
C ARG A 83 -1.26 25.08 -10.61
N VAL A 84 -1.78 23.88 -10.42
CA VAL A 84 -2.80 23.26 -11.28
C VAL A 84 -4.00 22.96 -10.41
N GLN A 85 -5.18 23.50 -10.75
CA GLN A 85 -6.41 23.34 -9.95
C GLN A 85 -6.22 23.71 -8.45
N GLY A 86 -5.51 24.81 -8.18
CA GLY A 86 -5.24 25.28 -6.81
C GLY A 86 -4.18 24.48 -6.04
N LYS A 87 -3.71 23.34 -6.56
CA LYS A 87 -2.68 22.50 -5.93
C LYS A 87 -1.31 22.77 -6.52
N ARG A 88 -0.27 22.74 -5.68
CA ARG A 88 1.12 22.85 -6.11
C ARG A 88 1.63 21.51 -6.64
N HIS A 89 2.19 21.52 -7.84
CA HIS A 89 2.78 20.36 -8.49
C HIS A 89 4.19 20.70 -8.99
N HIS A 90 5.12 19.74 -8.85
CA HIS A 90 6.42 19.84 -9.51
C HIS A 90 6.27 19.60 -11.01
N ALA A 91 6.91 20.45 -11.80
CA ALA A 91 6.91 20.41 -13.24
C ALA A 91 8.30 20.74 -13.80
N TYR A 92 8.48 20.49 -15.08
CA TYR A 92 9.70 20.76 -15.82
C TYR A 92 9.39 21.50 -17.11
N GLY A 93 10.27 22.43 -17.46
CA GLY A 93 10.10 23.24 -18.67
C GLY A 93 10.68 22.52 -19.87
N GLY A 94 9.87 22.25 -20.88
CA GLY A 94 10.28 21.54 -22.09
C GLY A 94 11.50 22.17 -22.76
N ARG A 95 11.55 23.50 -22.84
CA ARG A 95 12.69 24.24 -23.41
C ARG A 95 13.98 24.03 -22.60
N CYS A 96 13.92 23.93 -21.27
CA CYS A 96 15.08 23.63 -20.43
C CYS A 96 15.55 22.18 -20.62
N LEU A 97 14.60 21.24 -20.63
CA LEU A 97 14.87 19.81 -20.81
C LEU A 97 15.53 19.54 -22.18
N HIS A 98 15.04 20.17 -23.24
CA HIS A 98 15.62 20.07 -24.57
C HIS A 98 17.05 20.63 -24.62
N ARG A 99 17.32 21.77 -23.99
CA ARG A 99 18.69 22.32 -23.88
C ARG A 99 19.61 21.42 -23.04
N ALA A 100 19.05 20.70 -22.07
CA ALA A 100 19.79 19.71 -21.30
C ALA A 100 20.03 18.39 -22.06
N GLY A 101 19.59 18.28 -23.32
CA GLY A 101 19.80 17.11 -24.16
C GLY A 101 18.69 16.06 -24.11
N LEU A 102 17.62 16.28 -23.32
CA LEU A 102 16.50 15.36 -23.28
C LEU A 102 15.61 15.58 -24.51
N ARG A 103 15.49 14.54 -25.34
CA ARG A 103 14.63 14.50 -26.53
C ARG A 103 13.58 13.39 -26.36
N GLY A 104 12.50 13.46 -27.13
CA GLY A 104 11.43 12.45 -27.08
C GLY A 104 10.60 12.46 -25.80
N LEU A 105 10.35 13.64 -25.22
CA LEU A 105 9.49 13.73 -24.05
C LEU A 105 8.04 13.38 -24.44
N PRO A 106 7.33 12.61 -23.61
CA PRO A 106 5.97 12.18 -23.90
C PRO A 106 4.99 13.37 -23.84
N ASN A 107 4.35 13.70 -24.97
CA ASN A 107 3.35 14.77 -25.05
C ASN A 107 2.17 14.58 -24.08
N ARG A 108 1.84 13.32 -23.73
CA ARG A 108 0.83 12.99 -22.70
C ARG A 108 1.13 13.55 -21.30
N CYS A 109 2.37 13.93 -21.03
CA CYS A 109 2.78 14.48 -19.74
C CYS A 109 2.74 16.01 -19.68
N VAL A 110 2.30 16.67 -20.75
CA VAL A 110 2.14 18.12 -20.78
C VAL A 110 0.92 18.51 -19.93
N VAL A 111 1.14 19.37 -18.94
CA VAL A 111 0.10 19.86 -18.02
C VAL A 111 -0.31 21.31 -18.31
N GLY A 112 0.34 21.93 -19.30
CA GLY A 112 0.08 23.29 -19.72
C GLY A 112 1.18 23.79 -20.64
N GLU A 113 0.98 24.99 -21.16
CA GLU A 113 1.92 25.67 -22.02
C GLU A 113 2.10 27.09 -21.52
N TRP A 114 3.35 27.53 -21.38
CA TRP A 114 3.65 28.89 -20.92
C TRP A 114 4.66 29.58 -21.83
N ARG A 115 5.94 29.24 -21.71
CA ARG A 115 7.01 29.65 -22.64
C ARG A 115 7.46 28.46 -23.50
N GLY A 116 6.50 27.57 -23.78
CA GLY A 116 6.67 26.21 -24.28
C GLY A 116 6.03 25.17 -23.34
N ALA A 117 6.06 23.90 -23.77
CA ALA A 117 5.45 22.78 -23.06
C ALA A 117 5.94 22.65 -21.61
N VAL A 118 5.00 22.50 -20.68
CA VAL A 118 5.26 22.25 -19.26
C VAL A 118 4.93 20.80 -18.95
N TYR A 119 5.93 20.03 -18.52
CA TYR A 119 5.78 18.61 -18.24
C TYR A 119 5.60 18.36 -16.75
N GLY A 120 4.58 17.59 -16.37
CA GLY A 120 4.37 17.22 -14.97
C GLY A 120 5.41 16.21 -14.49
N ALA A 121 6.10 16.50 -13.37
CA ALA A 121 7.14 15.63 -12.81
C ALA A 121 6.61 14.23 -12.49
N ARG A 122 5.38 14.13 -11.97
CA ARG A 122 4.75 12.85 -11.62
C ARG A 122 4.52 11.96 -12.85
N CYS A 123 4.07 12.54 -13.97
CA CYS A 123 3.86 11.80 -15.21
C CYS A 123 5.19 11.31 -15.79
N LEU A 124 6.21 12.20 -15.85
CA LEU A 124 7.55 11.84 -16.32
C LEU A 124 8.14 10.67 -15.51
N ARG A 125 8.03 10.70 -14.17
CA ARG A 125 8.49 9.58 -13.33
C ARG A 125 7.81 8.26 -13.64
N ARG A 126 6.50 8.26 -13.89
CA ARG A 126 5.76 7.06 -14.32
C ARG A 126 6.14 6.57 -15.72
N ASN A 127 6.76 7.43 -16.53
CA ASN A 127 7.27 7.12 -17.86
C ASN A 127 8.75 6.67 -17.85
N GLY A 128 9.34 6.42 -16.68
CA GLY A 128 10.71 5.90 -16.57
C GLY A 128 11.80 6.98 -16.48
N TYR A 129 11.43 8.25 -16.36
CA TYR A 129 12.39 9.32 -16.09
C TYR A 129 12.70 9.40 -14.59
N VAL A 130 13.97 9.53 -14.23
CA VAL A 130 14.41 9.64 -12.83
C VAL A 130 14.83 11.07 -12.53
N VAL A 131 14.65 11.54 -11.30
CA VAL A 131 15.10 12.88 -10.91
C VAL A 131 16.55 12.79 -10.44
N GLY A 132 17.42 13.71 -10.87
CA GLY A 132 18.84 13.71 -10.52
C GLY A 132 19.56 15.02 -10.78
#